data_AF-A0A961K807-F1
#
_entry.id   AF-A0A961K807-F1
#
_cell.length_a   1.000
_cell.length_b   1.000
_cell.length_c   1.000
_cell.angle_alpha   90.00
_cell.angle_beta   90.00
_cell.angle_gamma   90.00
#
_symmetry.space_group_name_H-M   'P 1'
#
loop_
_entity.id
_entity.type
_entity.pdbx_description
1 polymer ?
#
loop_
_entity_poly.entity_id
_entity_poly.type
_entity_poly.pdbx_seq_one_letter_code
_entity_poly.pdbx_strand_id
1 'polypeptide(L)'
;MLTKLKSVCGTAALAVAATALPAAAHHSAAMFNHEELVEVDGVVKEFQYTNPHSWLIVEVTAEDGSTTLWGFEAEGPSTLMRAGIRKSMLPPGTA
;
A
#
# COMPACT_ATOMS: atom_id res chain seq x y z
N MET A 1 -8.92 28.12 -42.63
CA MET A 1 -7.82 28.33 -41.67
C MET A 1 -8.02 27.57 -40.33
N LEU A 2 -9.17 26.94 -40.06
CA LEU A 2 -9.42 26.16 -38.83
C LEU A 2 -8.91 24.71 -38.84
N THR A 3 -8.54 24.14 -39.99
CA THR A 3 -8.06 22.76 -40.13
C THR A 3 -6.59 22.56 -39.74
N LYS A 4 -5.73 23.58 -39.94
CA LYS A 4 -4.31 23.53 -39.53
C LYS A 4 -4.13 23.50 -38.01
N LEU A 5 -5.00 24.17 -37.26
CA LEU A 5 -4.89 24.27 -35.79
C LEU A 5 -5.18 22.93 -35.09
N LYS A 6 -6.14 22.14 -35.61
CA LYS A 6 -6.44 20.77 -35.13
C LYS A 6 -5.27 19.81 -35.39
N SER A 7 -4.61 19.96 -36.54
CA SER A 7 -3.48 19.11 -36.93
C SER A 7 -2.22 19.35 -36.09
N VAL A 8 -1.95 20.61 -35.71
CA VAL A 8 -0.81 20.98 -34.84
C VAL A 8 -1.00 20.49 -33.41
N CYS A 9 -2.24 20.52 -32.90
CA CYS A 9 -2.56 20.03 -31.57
C CYS A 9 -2.43 18.49 -31.49
N GLY A 10 -2.83 17.78 -32.55
CA GLY A 10 -2.68 16.33 -32.65
C GLY A 10 -1.23 15.84 -32.70
N THR A 11 -0.36 16.52 -33.46
CA THR A 11 1.07 16.16 -33.51
C THR A 11 1.81 16.47 -32.22
N ALA A 12 1.49 17.58 -31.55
CA ALA A 12 2.09 17.92 -30.26
C ALA A 12 1.71 16.89 -29.17
N ALA A 13 0.46 16.44 -29.14
CA ALA A 13 0.00 15.41 -28.20
C ALA A 13 0.69 14.05 -28.43
N LEU A 14 0.87 13.64 -29.70
CA LEU A 14 1.59 12.41 -30.05
C LEU A 14 3.06 12.47 -29.63
N ALA A 15 3.72 13.61 -29.82
CA ALA A 15 5.12 13.80 -29.44
C ALA A 15 5.34 13.73 -27.92
N VAL A 16 4.40 14.27 -27.12
CA VAL A 16 4.45 14.18 -25.65
C VAL A 16 4.18 12.75 -25.17
N ALA A 17 3.26 12.02 -25.83
CA ALA A 17 3.02 10.62 -25.48
C ALA A 17 4.22 9.72 -25.80
N ALA A 18 5.00 10.04 -26.85
CA ALA A 18 6.17 9.27 -27.25
C ALA A 18 7.35 9.37 -26.27
N THR A 19 7.36 10.35 -25.36
CA THR A 19 8.40 10.50 -24.32
C THR A 19 7.99 9.93 -22.96
N ALA A 20 6.79 9.37 -22.84
CA ALA A 20 6.32 8.72 -21.62
C ALA A 20 7.02 7.36 -21.42
N LEU A 21 8.21 7.39 -20.82
CA LEU A 21 8.93 6.19 -20.43
C LEU A 21 8.28 5.55 -19.18
N PRO A 22 8.31 4.22 -19.04
CA PRO A 22 7.90 3.55 -17.81
C PRO A 22 8.77 4.03 -16.63
N ALA A 23 8.14 4.35 -15.50
CA ALA A 23 8.85 4.63 -14.26
C ALA A 23 9.27 3.31 -13.58
N ALA A 24 10.52 3.22 -13.13
CA ALA A 24 10.97 2.11 -12.30
C ALA A 24 10.52 2.34 -10.85
N ALA A 25 9.59 1.52 -10.37
CA ALA A 25 9.27 1.46 -8.94
C ALA A 25 10.26 0.51 -8.26
N HIS A 26 10.93 0.97 -7.20
CA HIS A 26 11.80 0.14 -6.37
C HIS A 26 11.06 -0.24 -5.08
N HIS A 27 10.81 -1.53 -4.86
CA HIS A 27 10.35 -2.05 -3.57
C HIS A 27 11.57 -2.16 -2.63
N SER A 28 11.50 -1.56 -1.44
CA SER A 28 12.55 -1.64 -0.42
C SER A 28 12.05 -2.41 0.78
N ALA A 29 12.81 -3.43 1.19
CA ALA A 29 12.58 -4.16 2.43
C ALA A 29 13.58 -3.77 3.53
N ALA A 30 14.40 -2.74 3.31
CA ALA A 30 15.51 -2.37 4.21
C ALA A 30 15.05 -1.95 5.63
N MET A 31 13.76 -1.69 5.81
CA MET A 31 13.18 -1.38 7.13
C MET A 31 12.95 -2.61 8.00
N PHE A 32 13.04 -3.82 7.45
CA PHE A 32 12.76 -5.07 8.15
C PHE A 32 14.04 -5.85 8.40
N ASN A 33 14.17 -6.40 9.61
CA ASN A 33 15.19 -7.39 9.92
C ASN A 33 14.66 -8.77 9.53
N HIS A 34 15.25 -9.39 8.51
CA HIS A 34 14.83 -10.72 8.03
C HIS A 34 15.42 -11.89 8.83
N GLU A 35 16.34 -11.61 9.76
CA GLU A 35 16.96 -12.61 10.62
C GLU A 35 16.19 -12.82 11.93
N GLU A 36 15.25 -11.94 12.23
CA GLU A 36 14.47 -11.96 13.46
C GLU A 36 12.99 -12.17 13.18
N LEU A 37 12.37 -13.05 13.98
CA LEU A 37 10.94 -13.24 14.01
C LEU A 37 10.42 -12.75 15.35
N VAL A 38 9.45 -11.84 15.29
CA VAL A 38 8.81 -11.25 16.47
C VAL A 38 7.35 -11.67 16.47
N GLU A 39 6.91 -12.29 17.56
CA GLU A 39 5.51 -12.63 17.82
C GLU A 39 4.94 -11.64 18.84
N VAL A 40 3.72 -11.17 18.61
CA VAL A 40 2.99 -10.33 19.55
C VAL A 40 1.54 -10.77 19.61
N ASP A 41 0.96 -10.70 20.80
CA ASP A 41 -0.47 -10.80 21.03
C ASP A 41 -1.05 -9.39 21.21
N GLY A 42 -2.18 -9.12 20.57
CA GLY A 42 -2.78 -7.80 20.65
C GLY A 42 -4.15 -7.71 20.01
N VAL A 43 -4.76 -6.54 20.11
CA VAL A 43 -6.10 -6.27 19.61
C VAL A 43 -6.01 -5.44 18.33
N VAL A 44 -6.71 -5.86 17.28
CA VAL A 44 -6.79 -5.10 16.03
C VAL A 44 -7.36 -3.71 16.31
N LYS A 45 -6.57 -2.68 16.03
CA LYS A 45 -6.99 -1.29 16.08
C LYS A 45 -7.65 -0.87 14.77
N GLU A 46 -6.98 -1.15 13.64
CA GLU A 46 -7.43 -0.75 12.32
C GLU A 46 -6.77 -1.62 11.24
N PHE A 47 -7.54 -1.97 10.20
CA PHE A 47 -6.97 -2.48 8.95
C PHE A 47 -7.03 -1.41 7.85
N GLN A 48 -5.88 -0.76 7.63
CA GLN A 48 -5.68 0.25 6.59
C GLN A 48 -5.54 -0.45 5.23
N TYR A 49 -6.67 -0.65 4.56
CA TYR A 49 -6.76 -1.34 3.27
C TYR A 49 -6.49 -0.37 2.10
N THR A 50 -5.27 0.14 2.03
CA THR A 50 -4.84 1.24 1.14
C THR A 50 -3.78 0.80 0.14
N ASN A 51 -3.71 1.48 -1.00
CA ASN A 51 -2.69 1.27 -2.04
C ASN A 51 -1.59 2.36 -1.92
N PRO A 52 -0.28 2.09 -2.06
CA PRO A 52 0.34 0.86 -2.56
C PRO A 52 0.52 -0.26 -1.54
N HIS A 53 0.55 0.07 -0.24
CA HIS A 53 0.71 -0.89 0.86
C HIS A 53 -0.42 -0.75 1.86
N SER A 54 -1.00 -1.89 2.22
CA SER A 54 -1.98 -1.97 3.29
C SER A 54 -1.28 -2.26 4.62
N TRP A 55 -1.89 -1.83 5.73
CA TRP A 55 -1.30 -1.97 7.06
C TRP A 55 -2.33 -2.47 8.06
N LEU A 56 -1.99 -3.51 8.81
CA LEU A 56 -2.74 -3.90 10.00
C LEU A 56 -2.11 -3.22 11.21
N ILE A 57 -2.92 -2.45 11.94
CA ILE A 57 -2.49 -1.78 13.17
C ILE A 57 -3.06 -2.55 14.35
N VAL A 58 -2.19 -2.94 15.28
CA VAL A 58 -2.51 -3.76 16.46
C VAL A 58 -2.08 -3.02 17.73
N GLU A 59 -2.97 -2.94 18.71
CA GLU A 59 -2.65 -2.53 20.08
C GLU A 59 -2.06 -3.71 20.83
N VAL A 60 -0.78 -3.62 21.21
CA VAL A 60 -0.04 -4.65 21.95
C VAL A 60 0.22 -4.13 23.35
N THR A 61 -0.17 -4.90 24.36
CA THR A 61 0.10 -4.60 25.77
C THR A 61 1.36 -5.33 26.22
N ALA A 62 2.36 -4.59 26.68
CA ALA A 62 3.60 -5.13 27.21
C ALA A 62 3.42 -5.63 28.66
N GLU A 63 4.41 -6.36 29.17
CA GLU A 63 4.40 -6.91 30.53
C GLU A 63 4.30 -5.83 31.62
N ASP A 64 4.77 -4.62 31.35
CA ASP A 64 4.69 -3.48 32.25
C ASP A 64 3.30 -2.79 32.24
N GLY A 65 2.35 -3.32 31.47
CA GLY A 65 1.00 -2.79 31.29
C GLY A 65 0.90 -1.61 30.32
N SER A 66 2.01 -1.16 29.73
CA SER A 66 1.98 -0.14 28.69
C SER A 66 1.40 -0.71 27.40
N THR A 67 0.71 0.13 26.62
CA THR A 67 0.15 -0.26 25.32
C THR A 67 0.85 0.49 24.21
N THR A 68 1.27 -0.23 23.17
CA THR A 68 1.95 0.32 22.00
C THR A 68 1.23 -0.10 20.73
N LEU A 69 1.33 0.72 19.67
CA LEU A 69 0.78 0.40 18.36
C LEU A 69 1.85 -0.26 17.50
N TRP A 70 1.53 -1.45 17.01
CA TRP A 70 2.36 -2.22 16.09
C TRP A 70 1.73 -2.20 14.71
N GLY A 71 2.55 -1.91 13.70
CA GLY A 71 2.14 -1.90 12.30
C GLY A 71 2.70 -3.11 11.57
N PHE A 72 1.81 -3.86 10.90
CA PHE A 72 2.16 -4.99 10.05
C PHE A 72 1.88 -4.61 8.60
N GLU A 73 2.95 -4.49 7.81
CA GLU A 73 2.86 -4.16 6.40
C GLU A 73 2.32 -5.35 5.58
N ALA A 74 1.50 -5.04 4.60
CA ALA A 74 0.99 -5.99 3.62
C ALA A 74 0.98 -5.38 2.22
N GLU A 75 0.80 -6.27 1.23
CA GLU A 75 0.60 -5.89 -0.17
C GLU A 75 -0.62 -4.99 -0.38
N GLY A 76 -0.69 -4.36 -1.55
CA GLY A 76 -1.83 -3.50 -1.90
C GLY A 76 -3.17 -4.24 -2.02
N PRO A 77 -4.31 -3.51 -1.94
CA PRO A 77 -5.67 -4.04 -1.96
C PRO A 77 -5.92 -5.04 -3.08
N SER A 78 -5.43 -4.76 -4.29
CA SER A 78 -5.61 -5.65 -5.44
C SER A 78 -5.01 -7.04 -5.21
N THR A 79 -3.82 -7.11 -4.61
CA THR A 79 -3.14 -8.38 -4.30
C THR A 79 -3.85 -9.10 -3.17
N LEU A 80 -4.19 -8.38 -2.09
CA LEU A 80 -4.96 -8.93 -0.98
C LEU A 80 -6.32 -9.48 -1.43
N MET A 81 -7.03 -8.75 -2.30
CA MET A 81 -8.31 -9.19 -2.84
C MET A 81 -8.18 -10.50 -3.62
N ARG A 82 -7.14 -10.64 -4.45
CA ARG A 82 -6.83 -11.88 -5.18
C ARG A 82 -6.48 -13.03 -4.23
N ALA A 83 -5.83 -12.72 -3.10
CA ALA A 83 -5.55 -13.68 -2.04
C ALA A 83 -6.78 -14.02 -1.15
N GLY A 84 -7.96 -13.48 -1.45
CA GLY A 84 -9.18 -13.71 -0.66
C GLY A 84 -9.31 -12.82 0.58
N ILE A 85 -8.32 -11.96 0.86
CA ILE A 85 -8.31 -11.08 2.02
C ILE A 85 -9.20 -9.87 1.76
N ARG A 86 -10.13 -9.57 2.67
CA ARG A 86 -11.03 -8.41 2.58
C ARG A 86 -10.83 -7.52 3.80
N LYS A 87 -11.05 -6.20 3.64
CA LYS A 87 -10.99 -5.23 4.75
C LYS A 87 -11.83 -5.66 5.96
N SER A 88 -13.00 -6.26 5.71
CA SER A 88 -13.95 -6.67 6.75
C SER A 88 -13.53 -7.89 7.57
N MET A 89 -12.46 -8.60 7.20
CA MET A 89 -12.05 -9.83 7.91
C MET A 89 -11.33 -9.54 9.24
N LEU A 90 -10.79 -8.33 9.40
CA LEU A 90 -10.08 -7.89 10.60
C LEU A 90 -10.75 -6.62 11.13
N PRO A 91 -11.98 -6.72 11.66
CA PRO A 91 -12.65 -5.56 12.25
C PRO A 91 -11.90 -5.10 13.51
N PRO A 92 -11.94 -3.79 13.84
CA PRO A 92 -11.42 -3.29 15.11
C PRO A 92 -12.00 -4.07 16.30
N GLY A 93 -11.15 -4.38 17.28
CA GLY A 93 -11.51 -5.15 18.47
C GLY A 93 -11.35 -6.67 18.34
N THR A 94 -10.93 -7.19 17.18
CA THR A 94 -10.55 -8.60 17.03
C THR A 94 -9.27 -8.87 17.81
N ALA A 95 -9.24 -9.96 18.58
CA ALA A 95 -8.09 -10.44 19.34
C ALA A 95 -7.68 -11.84 18.85
#